data_AF-A0A5J4P8H2-F1
#
_entry.id   AF-A0A5J4P8H2-F1
#
_cell.length_a   1.000
_cell.length_b   1.000
_cell.length_c   1.000
_cell.angle_alpha   90.00
_cell.angle_beta   90.00
_cell.angle_gamma   90.00
#
_symmetry.space_group_name_H-M   'P 1'
#
loop_
_entity.id
_entity.type
_entity.pdbx_description
1 polymer ?
#
loop_
_entity_poly.entity_id
_entity_poly.type
_entity_poly.pdbx_seq_one_letter_code
_entity_poly.pdbx_strand_id
1 'polypeptide(L)' 'MKKHILDLEVTENTKLNDNYVLIKLTSESLLPEMIAGQFAEIRVDNSQATY' A
#
# COMPACT_ATOMS: atom_id res chain seq x y z
N MET A 1 10.89 5.15 15.57
CA MET A 1 10.59 5.19 14.12
C MET A 1 9.61 6.31 13.85
N LYS A 2 9.84 7.14 12.84
CA LYS A 2 8.90 8.20 12.44
C LYS A 2 7.77 7.56 11.64
N LYS A 3 6.53 7.77 12.05
CA LYS A 3 5.36 7.32 11.29
C LYS A 3 5.11 8.32 10.16
N HIS A 4 4.91 7.81 8.94
CA HIS A 4 4.50 8.57 7.77
C HIS A 4 3.07 8.18 7.43
N ILE A 5 2.20 9.17 7.24
CA ILE A 5 0.84 8.97 6.75
C ILE A 5 0.80 9.70 5.41
N LEU A 6 0.54 8.96 4.34
CA LEU A 6 0.57 9.45 2.96
C LEU A 6 -0.68 8.98 2.25
N ASP A 7 -1.24 9.85 1.42
CA ASP A 7 -2.22 9.45 0.43
C ASP A 7 -1.49 8.73 -0.72
N LEU A 8 -1.98 7.53 -1.03
CA LEU A 8 -1.39 6.65 -2.03
C LEU A 8 -2.39 6.39 -3.14
N GLU A 9 -1.89 6.35 -4.37
CA GLU A 9 -2.65 6.03 -5.56
C GLU A 9 -2.28 4.63 -6.08
N VAL A 10 -3.29 3.87 -6.49
CA VAL A 10 -3.10 2.57 -7.14
C VAL A 10 -2.71 2.78 -8.60
N THR A 11 -1.52 2.36 -8.95
CA THR A 11 -1.02 2.41 -10.34
C THR A 11 -1.22 1.09 -11.07
N GLU A 12 -1.25 -0.02 -10.33
CA GLU A 12 -1.44 -1.36 -10.89
C GLU A 12 -2.11 -2.27 -9.86
N ASN A 13 -3.02 -3.13 -10.35
CA ASN A 13 -3.65 -4.19 -9.57
C ASN A 13 -3.67 -5.48 -10.40
N THR A 14 -2.69 -6.33 -10.14
CA THR A 14 -2.44 -7.53 -10.95
C THR A 14 -2.83 -8.77 -10.17
N LYS A 15 -3.80 -9.54 -10.70
CA LYS A 15 -4.20 -10.82 -10.12
C LYS A 15 -3.06 -11.84 -10.29
N LEU A 16 -2.54 -12.36 -9.18
CA LEU A 16 -1.53 -13.42 -9.20
C LEU A 16 -2.20 -14.80 -9.27
N ASN A 17 -3.27 -15.00 -8.50
CA ASN A 17 -4.14 -16.17 -8.51
C ASN A 17 -5.48 -15.84 -7.85
N ASP A 18 -6.32 -16.84 -7.57
CA ASP A 18 -7.67 -16.63 -7.01
C ASP A 18 -7.69 -16.02 -5.61
N ASN A 19 -6.60 -16.16 -4.84
CA ASN A 19 -6.52 -15.68 -3.46
C ASN A 19 -5.65 -14.42 -3.29
N TYR A 20 -4.77 -14.14 -4.26
CA TYR A 20 -3.76 -13.10 -4.11
C TYR A 20 -3.70 -12.15 -5.31
N VAL A 21 -3.55 -10.87 -5.00
CA VAL A 21 -3.31 -9.78 -5.96
C VAL A 21 -2.05 -9.02 -5.56
N LEU A 22 -1.32 -8.52 -6.55
CA LEU A 22 -0.21 -7.59 -6.37
C LEU A 22 -0.70 -6.18 -6.68
N ILE A 23 -0.63 -5.30 -5.68
CA ILE A 23 -0.99 -3.88 -5.83
C ILE A 23 0.29 -3.06 -5.83
N LYS A 24 0.43 -2.17 -6.82
CA LYS A 24 1.49 -1.16 -6.84
C LYS A 24 0.90 0.19 -6.46
N LEU A 25 1.47 0.79 -5.42
CA LEU A 25 1.07 2.07 -4.88
C LEU A 25 2.15 3.11 -5.14
N THR A 26 1.75 4.35 -5.40
CA THR A 26 2.65 5.50 -5.49
C THR A 26 2.06 6.69 -4.74
N SER A 27 2.83 7.75 -4.56
CA SER A 27 2.35 9.05 -4.10
C SER A 27 2.96 10.14 -4.98
N GLU A 28 2.31 11.29 -5.09
CA GLU A 28 2.95 12.49 -5.64
C GLU A 28 4.10 12.98 -4.75
N SER A 29 4.03 12.66 -3.45
CA SER A 29 5.10 12.95 -2.49
C SER A 29 6.20 11.89 -2.52
N LEU A 30 7.43 12.29 -2.17
CA LEU A 30 8.55 11.36 -2.06
C LEU A 30 8.25 10.29 -0.99
N LEU A 31 8.36 9.02 -1.39
CA LEU A 31 8.22 7.89 -0.47
C LEU A 31 9.37 7.88 0.55
N PRO A 32 9.11 7.49 1.81
CA PRO A 32 10.18 7.35 2.79
C PRO A 32 11.17 6.25 2.37
N GLU A 33 12.35 6.26 2.97
CA GLU A 33 13.33 5.19 2.78
C GLU A 33 12.74 3.84 3.24
N MET A 34 12.82 2.83 2.38
CA MET A 34 12.29 1.49 2.61
C MET A 34 13.43 0.48 2.72
N ILE A 35 13.44 -0.29 3.80
CA ILE A 35 14.41 -1.36 4.07
C ILE A 35 13.68 -2.71 3.99
N ALA A 36 14.39 -3.75 3.55
CA ALA A 36 13.85 -5.11 3.50
C ALA A 36 13.33 -5.57 4.87
N GLY A 37 12.17 -6.23 4.88
CA GLY A 37 11.49 -6.70 6.10
C GLY A 37 10.58 -5.67 6.77
N GLN A 38 10.48 -4.45 6.23
CA GLN A 38 9.45 -3.49 6.64
C GLN A 38 8.11 -3.76 5.95
N PHE A 39 7.05 -3.25 6.54
CA PHE A 39 5.69 -3.30 5.99
C PHE A 39 5.01 -1.94 6.17
N ALA A 40 3.97 -1.70 5.36
CA ALA A 40 3.08 -0.57 5.47
C ALA A 40 1.69 -1.05 5.91
N GLU A 41 1.00 -0.22 6.69
CA GLU A 41 -0.40 -0.40 7.02
C GLU A 41 -1.22 0.42 6.02
N ILE A 42 -2.19 -0.21 5.34
CA ILE A 42 -2.96 0.41 4.28
C ILE A 42 -4.40 0.52 4.73
N ARG A 43 -4.86 1.76 4.97
CA ARG A 43 -6.28 2.03 5.18
C ARG A 43 -6.98 2.12 3.82
N VAL A 44 -7.99 1.29 3.62
CA VAL A 44 -8.88 1.38 2.46
C VAL A 44 -10.19 2.00 2.90
N ASP A 45 -10.46 3.22 2.44
CA ASP A 45 -11.70 3.91 2.79
C ASP A 45 -12.92 3.15 2.24
N ASN A 46 -14.02 3.14 3.00
CA ASN A 46 -15.27 2.44 2.69
C ASN A 46 -15.18 0.90 2.57
N SER A 47 -14.06 0.28 2.94
CA SER A 47 -13.98 -1.17 3.07
C SER A 47 -14.49 -1.62 4.45
N GLN A 48 -15.42 -2.58 4.46
CA GLN A 48 -15.97 -3.11 5.72
C GLN A 48 -15.08 -4.17 6.38
N ALA A 49 -14.05 -4.68 5.69
CA ALA A 49 -13.34 -5.91 6.11
C ALA A 49 -11.80 -5.89 5.98
N THR A 50 -11.20 -4.84 5.43
CA THR A 50 -9.73 -4.69 5.40
C THR A 50 -9.32 -3.61 6.40
N TYR A 51 -8.75 -4.05 7.53
CA TYR A 51 -8.16 -3.20 8.57
C TYR A 51 -6.67 -3.00 8.31
#